data_AF-F3LJU2-F1
#
_entry.id   AF-F3LJU2-F1
#
_cell.length_a   1.000
_cell.length_b   1.000
_cell.length_c   1.000
_cell.angle_alpha   90.00
_cell.angle_beta   90.00
_cell.angle_gamma   90.00
#
_symmetry.space_group_name_H-M   'P 1'
#
loop_
_entity.id
_entity.type
_entity.pdbx_description
1 polymer ?
#
loop_
_entity_poly.entity_id
_entity_poly.type
_entity_poly.pdbx_seq_one_letter_code
_entity_poly.pdbx_strand_id
1 'polypeptide(L)' 'MSQQELSNITGITQGSLSRMESQNSKYQEATLEKLSVALNVSPEQLVDDE' A
#
# COMPACT_ATOMS: atom_id res chain seq x y z
N MET A 1 -6.89 8.44 -6.89
CA MET A 1 -6.68 7.08 -7.42
C MET A 1 -7.59 6.14 -6.65
N SER A 2 -8.31 5.25 -7.33
CA SER A 2 -9.18 4.25 -6.70
C SER A 2 -8.39 3.03 -6.21
N GLN A 3 -8.92 2.27 -5.24
CA GLN A 3 -8.35 0.98 -4.83
C GLN A 3 -8.21 0.00 -6.00
N GLN A 4 -9.09 0.10 -7.01
CA GLN A 4 -9.04 -0.73 -8.21
C GLN A 4 -7.83 -0.42 -9.08
N GLU A 5 -7.55 0.86 -9.29
CA GLU A 5 -6.36 1.30 -10.02
C GLU A 5 -5.09 0.91 -9.26
N LEU A 6 -5.05 1.16 -7.94
CA LEU A 6 -3.96 0.71 -7.08
C LEU A 6 -3.74 -0.79 -7.17
N SER A 7 -4.81 -1.59 -7.14
CA SER A 7 -4.75 -3.03 -7.23
C SER A 7 -4.12 -3.50 -8.54
N ASN A 8 -4.48 -2.85 -9.65
CA ASN A 8 -3.93 -3.16 -10.97
C ASN A 8 -2.44 -2.78 -11.09
N ILE A 9 -2.04 -1.66 -10.50
CA ILE A 9 -0.65 -1.15 -10.61
C ILE A 9 0.30 -1.90 -9.66
N THR A 10 -0.17 -2.22 -8.44
CA THR A 10 0.65 -2.86 -7.39
C THR A 10 0.61 -4.39 -7.42
N GLY A 11 -0.41 -4.97 -8.06
CA GLY A 11 -0.73 -6.40 -7.95
C GLY A 11 -1.27 -6.81 -6.56
N ILE A 12 -1.56 -5.85 -5.68
CA ILE A 12 -2.18 -6.10 -4.37
C ILE A 12 -3.69 -6.18 -4.56
N THR A 13 -4.36 -7.16 -3.95
CA THR A 13 -5.82 -7.28 -4.08
C THR A 13 -6.55 -6.14 -3.38
N GLN A 14 -7.66 -5.65 -3.94
CA GLN A 14 -8.49 -4.61 -3.32
C GLN A 14 -8.86 -4.91 -1.86
N GLY A 15 -9.20 -6.16 -1.53
CA GLY A 15 -9.50 -6.54 -0.16
C GLY A 15 -8.29 -6.45 0.79
N SER A 16 -7.07 -6.61 0.26
CA SER A 16 -5.86 -6.37 1.04
C SER A 16 -5.61 -4.88 1.22
N LEU A 17 -5.80 -4.06 0.17
CA LEU A 17 -5.74 -2.60 0.26
C LEU A 17 -6.77 -2.03 1.26
N SER A 18 -8.02 -2.50 1.21
CA SER A 18 -9.06 -2.08 2.15
C SER A 18 -8.72 -2.44 3.60
N ARG A 19 -8.11 -3.61 3.83
CA ARG A 19 -7.59 -3.99 5.15
C ARG A 19 -6.43 -3.11 5.58
N MET A 20 -5.55 -2.74 4.65
CA MET A 20 -4.43 -1.84 4.90
C MET A 20 -4.92 -0.45 5.32
N GLU A 21 -5.93 0.09 4.64
CA GLU A 21 -6.51 1.39 5.01
C GLU A 21 -7.32 1.34 6.31
N SER A 22 -7.97 0.21 6.62
CA SER A 22 -8.85 0.08 7.79
C SER A 22 -8.12 -0.36 9.06
N GLN A 23 -7.03 -1.11 8.93
CA GLN A 23 -6.22 -1.56 10.04
C GLN A 23 -4.90 -0.82 9.93
N ASN A 24 -4.58 0.00 10.92
CA ASN A 24 -3.26 0.59 11.14
C ASN A 24 -2.25 -0.52 11.51
N SER A 25 -2.13 -1.50 10.62
CA SER A 25 -1.32 -2.70 10.73
C SER A 25 -0.01 -2.42 10.06
N LYS A 26 1.09 -2.63 10.78
CA LYS A 26 2.43 -2.63 10.19
C LYS A 26 2.43 -3.50 8.93
N TYR A 27 2.67 -2.85 7.80
CA TYR A 27 2.75 -3.51 6.51
C TYR A 27 3.99 -4.40 6.46
N GLN A 28 3.89 -5.51 5.75
CA GLN A 28 5.07 -6.28 5.37
C GLN A 28 5.92 -5.42 4.41
N GLU A 29 7.24 -5.45 4.55
CA GLU A 29 8.19 -4.72 3.68
C GLU A 29 7.89 -4.93 2.19
N ALA A 30 7.56 -6.17 1.79
CA ALA A 30 7.22 -6.50 0.40
C ALA A 30 5.95 -5.79 -0.12
N THR A 31 5.02 -5.43 0.76
CA THR A 31 3.82 -4.65 0.40
C THR A 31 4.17 -3.17 0.27
N LEU A 32 4.97 -2.65 1.21
CA LEU A 32 5.46 -1.26 1.16
C LEU A 32 6.26 -1.01 -0.11
N GLU A 33 7.12 -1.94 -0.51
CA GLU A 33 7.91 -1.82 -1.74
C GLU A 33 7.02 -1.80 -3.00
N LYS A 34 6.00 -2.65 -3.06
CA LYS A 34 5.05 -2.64 -4.20
C LYS A 34 4.25 -1.35 -4.27
N LEU A 35 3.82 -0.84 -3.12
CA LEU A 35 3.10 0.41 -3.02
C LEU A 35 4.00 1.60 -3.35
N SER A 36 5.24 1.61 -2.86
CA SER A 36 6.21 2.68 -3.07
C SER A 36 6.56 2.83 -4.55
N VAL A 37 6.79 1.71 -5.25
CA VAL A 37 7.02 1.67 -6.69
C VAL A 37 5.79 2.12 -7.49
N ALA A 38 4.60 1.66 -7.12
CA ALA A 38 3.36 2.03 -7.81
C ALA A 38 2.96 3.49 -7.63
N LEU A 39 3.21 4.04 -6.44
CA LEU A 39 2.92 5.42 -6.08
C LEU A 39 4.06 6.38 -6.42
N ASN A 40 5.23 5.84 -6.80
CA ASN A 40 6.45 6.59 -7.01
C ASN A 40 6.82 7.47 -5.80
N VAL A 41 6.71 6.89 -4.61
CA VAL A 41 7.06 7.49 -3.31
C VAL A 41 8.06 6.59 -2.59
N SER A 42 8.70 7.07 -1.53
CA SER A 42 9.57 6.23 -0.71
C SER A 42 8.74 5.38 0.27
N PRO A 43 9.14 4.13 0.60
CA PRO A 43 8.43 3.27 1.55
C PRO A 43 8.19 3.93 2.91
N GLU A 44 9.13 4.77 3.35
CA GLU A 44 9.09 5.55 4.59
C GLU A 44 7.91 6.54 4.61
N GLN A 45 7.45 7.00 3.45
CA GLN A 45 6.28 7.89 3.34
C GLN A 45 4.93 7.16 3.43
N LEU A 46 4.96 5.82 3.44
CA LEU A 46 3.78 4.96 3.55
C LEU A 46 3.59 4.42 4.98
N VAL A 47 4.54 4.70 5.87
CA VAL A 47 4.49 4.34 7.28
C VAL A 47 4.28 5.66 8.04
N ASP A 48 3.24 5.74 8.85
CA ASP A 48 3.07 6.87 9.76
C ASP A 48 3.99 6.65 10.97
N ASP A 49 4.90 7.60 11.21
CA ASP A 49 5.69 7.68 12.45
C ASP A 49 4.79 8.22 13.58
N GLU A 50 3.95 7.37 14.18
CA GLU A 50 3.44 7.59 15.53
C GLU A 50 4.25 6.82 16.58
#